data_AF-V6AS59-F1
#
_entry.id   AF-V6AS59-F1
#
_cell.length_a   1.000
_cell.length_b   1.000
_cell.length_c   1.000
_cell.angle_alpha   90.00
_cell.angle_beta   90.00
_cell.angle_gamma   90.00
#
_symmetry.space_group_name_H-M   'P 1'
#
loop_
_entity.id
_entity.type
_entity.pdbx_description
1 polymer ?
#
loop_
_entity_poly.entity_id
_entity_poly.type
_entity_poly.pdbx_seq_one_letter_code
_entity_poly.pdbx_strand_id
1 'polypeptide(L)'
;MLKYAIFFLAMVMLFVPFGSAFALDGVQRAELKNARLVNTFGEPLSQNINTNQQIQVSADITNKQNTPQIFVYIVVIQDSNSITQKLTWISGSLNPQQTFSPAISWLPNTPGTYTAHIYVWDSIPNASALTRSLELKFIVS
;
A
#
# COMPACT_ATOMS: atom_id res chain seq x y z
N MET A 1 37.30 -65.18 -16.97
CA MET A 1 35.85 -65.45 -17.10
C MET A 1 35.14 -64.33 -16.37
N LEU A 2 34.68 -63.29 -17.06
CA LEU A 2 33.42 -63.20 -17.81
C LEU A 2 32.31 -62.55 -16.94
N LYS A 3 32.08 -61.27 -17.24
CA LYS A 3 30.77 -60.56 -17.27
C LYS A 3 29.93 -60.51 -15.99
N TYR A 4 29.95 -59.34 -15.34
CA TYR A 4 28.72 -58.54 -15.23
C TYR A 4 29.06 -57.08 -15.52
N ALA A 5 28.58 -56.63 -16.66
CA ALA A 5 28.59 -55.26 -17.12
C ALA A 5 27.19 -54.67 -16.86
N ILE A 6 27.17 -53.42 -16.38
CA ILE A 6 26.15 -52.38 -16.65
C ILE A 6 24.82 -52.48 -15.90
N PHE A 7 24.55 -51.50 -15.03
CA PHE A 7 23.40 -50.56 -15.09
C PHE A 7 23.72 -49.42 -14.10
N PHE A 8 24.35 -48.34 -14.55
CA PHE A 8 23.67 -47.07 -14.84
C PHE A 8 22.55 -46.72 -13.85
N LEU A 9 22.90 -46.05 -12.75
CA LEU A 9 22.05 -44.97 -12.25
C LEU A 9 22.94 -43.88 -11.67
N ALA A 10 23.20 -42.89 -12.52
CA ALA A 10 23.73 -41.60 -12.12
C ALA A 10 22.73 -40.95 -11.15
N MET A 11 22.98 -41.04 -9.85
CA MET A 11 22.35 -40.15 -8.89
C MET A 11 23.23 -38.90 -8.78
N VAL A 12 23.24 -38.11 -9.86
CA VAL A 12 23.57 -36.70 -9.76
C VAL A 12 22.43 -36.12 -8.92
N MET A 13 22.65 -35.96 -7.62
CA MET A 13 21.86 -35.03 -6.84
C MET A 13 22.10 -33.65 -7.47
N LEU A 14 21.25 -33.29 -8.42
CA LEU A 14 21.00 -31.89 -8.72
C LEU A 14 20.55 -31.29 -7.40
N PHE A 15 21.47 -30.59 -6.74
CA PHE A 15 21.13 -29.60 -5.74
C PHE A 15 20.31 -28.57 -6.48
N VAL A 16 18.99 -28.78 -6.54
CA VAL A 16 18.06 -27.72 -6.92
C VAL A 16 18.27 -26.66 -5.85
N PRO A 17 18.81 -25.47 -6.18
CA PRO A 17 18.84 -24.42 -5.19
C PRO A 17 17.39 -24.17 -4.80
N PHE A 18 17.05 -24.47 -3.55
CA PHE A 18 15.79 -24.03 -2.95
C PHE A 18 15.64 -22.55 -3.30
N GLY A 19 14.53 -22.23 -3.96
CA GLY A 19 14.38 -20.98 -4.70
C GLY A 19 14.87 -19.79 -3.90
N SER A 20 15.71 -18.97 -4.53
CA SER A 20 16.06 -17.66 -3.98
C SER A 20 14.75 -16.93 -3.70
N ALA A 21 14.38 -16.82 -2.42
CA ALA A 21 13.38 -15.87 -2.01
C ALA A 21 14.00 -14.50 -2.24
N PHE A 22 13.79 -13.94 -3.43
CA PHE A 22 14.12 -12.55 -3.68
C PHE A 22 13.27 -11.72 -2.72
N ALA A 23 13.90 -11.20 -1.66
CA ALA A 23 13.26 -10.18 -0.85
C ALA A 23 13.01 -8.98 -1.76
N LEU A 24 11.74 -8.61 -1.94
CA LEU A 24 11.38 -7.38 -2.61
C LEU A 24 12.07 -6.22 -1.89
N ASP A 25 12.57 -5.22 -2.63
CA ASP A 25 12.97 -3.94 -2.06
C ASP A 25 11.83 -3.42 -1.17
N GLY A 26 12.15 -2.69 -0.10
CA GLY A 26 11.21 -2.26 0.94
C GLY A 26 9.93 -1.66 0.37
N VAL A 27 10.04 -0.84 -0.68
CA VAL A 27 8.94 -0.16 -1.39
C VAL A 27 8.14 -1.02 -2.36
N GLN A 28 8.47 -2.30 -2.52
CA GLN A 28 7.77 -3.25 -3.39
C GLN A 28 7.07 -4.36 -2.59
N ARG A 29 7.19 -4.37 -1.26
CA ARG A 29 6.54 -5.35 -0.38
C ARG A 29 5.01 -5.26 -0.40
N ALA A 30 4.49 -4.07 -0.70
CA ALA A 30 3.08 -3.87 -0.99
C ALA A 30 2.91 -3.03 -2.27
N GLU A 31 1.67 -2.91 -2.73
CA GLU A 31 1.27 -2.04 -3.82
C GLU A 31 0.18 -1.09 -3.32
N LEU A 32 0.29 0.20 -3.68
CA LEU A 32 -0.68 1.24 -3.37
C LEU A 32 -1.24 1.79 -4.69
N LYS A 33 -2.56 1.71 -4.88
CA LYS A 33 -3.24 2.13 -6.12
C LYS A 33 -4.60 2.78 -5.84
N ASN A 34 -5.22 3.34 -6.88
CA ASN A 34 -6.62 3.78 -6.87
C ASN A 34 -6.99 4.74 -5.73
N ALA A 35 -6.14 5.74 -5.48
CA ALA A 35 -6.45 6.83 -4.56
C ALA A 35 -7.71 7.58 -5.01
N ARG A 36 -8.65 7.77 -4.11
CA ARG A 36 -9.96 8.36 -4.37
C ARG A 36 -10.56 9.00 -3.12
N LEU A 37 -11.46 9.95 -3.36
CA LEU A 37 -12.38 10.42 -2.33
C LEU A 37 -13.61 9.51 -2.30
N VAL A 38 -14.08 9.19 -1.11
CA VAL A 38 -15.32 8.44 -0.89
C VAL A 38 -16.16 9.08 0.21
N ASN A 39 -17.46 8.78 0.24
CA ASN A 39 -18.34 9.13 1.36
C ASN A 39 -18.22 8.09 2.50
N THR A 40 -18.99 8.27 3.57
CA THR A 40 -18.99 7.36 4.74
C THR A 40 -19.41 5.92 4.42
N PHE A 41 -20.12 5.70 3.31
CA PHE A 41 -20.53 4.38 2.83
C PHE A 41 -19.50 3.75 1.86
N GLY A 42 -18.40 4.45 1.57
CA GLY A 42 -17.37 3.99 0.64
C GLY A 42 -17.67 4.27 -0.83
N GLU A 43 -18.72 5.03 -1.14
CA GLU A 43 -19.06 5.39 -2.52
C GLU A 43 -18.14 6.51 -3.02
N PRO A 44 -17.62 6.43 -4.26
CA PRO A 44 -16.75 7.47 -4.82
C PRO A 44 -17.40 8.85 -4.85
N LEU A 45 -16.62 9.86 -4.51
CA LEU A 45 -16.96 11.27 -4.66
C LEU A 45 -16.20 11.89 -5.84
N SER A 46 -16.73 12.98 -6.39
CA SER A 46 -15.97 13.81 -7.32
C SER A 46 -14.82 14.52 -6.60
N GLN A 47 -13.91 15.11 -7.37
CA GLN A 47 -12.82 15.93 -6.84
C GLN A 47 -13.27 17.37 -6.50
N ASN A 48 -14.57 17.68 -6.58
CA ASN A 48 -15.11 18.96 -6.16
C ASN A 48 -16.10 18.72 -5.01
N ILE A 49 -15.67 19.08 -3.80
CA ILE A 49 -16.39 18.80 -2.56
C ILE A 49 -16.83 20.10 -1.92
N ASN A 50 -17.97 20.07 -1.22
CA ASN A 50 -18.44 21.27 -0.54
C ASN A 50 -17.71 21.49 0.78
N THR A 51 -17.57 22.74 1.19
CA THR A 51 -17.23 23.06 2.57
C THR A 51 -18.20 22.38 3.54
N ASN A 52 -17.67 21.88 4.65
CA ASN A 52 -18.38 21.10 5.67
C ASN A 52 -19.01 19.79 5.16
N GLN A 53 -18.59 19.28 4.01
CA GLN A 53 -18.93 17.93 3.56
C GLN A 53 -17.95 16.92 4.15
N GLN A 54 -18.47 15.92 4.87
CA GLN A 54 -17.65 14.79 5.33
C GLN A 54 -17.16 13.99 4.12
N ILE A 55 -15.85 13.80 4.02
CA ILE A 55 -15.21 12.97 3.00
C ILE A 55 -14.29 11.94 3.65
N GLN A 56 -13.85 10.95 2.88
CA GLN A 56 -12.77 10.05 3.27
C GLN A 56 -11.76 9.89 2.13
N VAL A 57 -10.48 9.87 2.47
CA VAL A 57 -9.39 9.58 1.53
C VAL A 57 -9.07 8.09 1.61
N SER A 58 -9.31 7.37 0.51
CA SER A 58 -9.11 5.93 0.41
C SER A 58 -8.19 5.58 -0.76
N ALA A 59 -7.45 4.48 -0.62
CA ALA A 59 -6.64 3.89 -1.67
C ALA A 59 -6.56 2.38 -1.42
N ASP A 60 -6.30 1.62 -2.47
CA ASP A 60 -6.19 0.16 -2.38
C ASP A 60 -4.76 -0.22 -2.03
N ILE A 61 -4.59 -1.00 -0.96
CA ILE A 61 -3.31 -1.58 -0.53
C ILE A 61 -3.35 -3.07 -0.77
N THR A 62 -2.42 -3.59 -1.56
CA THR A 62 -2.25 -5.02 -1.78
C THR A 62 -0.93 -5.50 -1.21
N ASN A 63 -0.95 -6.48 -0.32
CA ASN A 63 0.27 -7.15 0.13
C ASN A 63 0.84 -8.01 -1.01
N LYS A 64 2.08 -7.78 -1.44
CA LYS A 64 2.71 -8.53 -2.54
C LYS A 64 3.55 -9.72 -2.07
N GLN A 65 3.63 -9.94 -0.76
CA GLN A 65 4.42 -11.01 -0.17
C GLN A 65 3.62 -12.29 0.02
N ASN A 66 4.34 -13.37 0.29
CA ASN A 66 3.79 -14.67 0.68
C ASN A 66 3.65 -14.82 2.21
N THR A 67 3.86 -13.72 2.95
CA THR A 67 3.76 -13.64 4.42
C THR A 67 2.84 -12.48 4.81
N PRO A 68 2.25 -12.50 6.02
CA PRO A 68 1.51 -11.34 6.53
C PRO A 68 2.39 -10.08 6.59
N GLN A 69 1.79 -8.92 6.32
CA GLN A 69 2.46 -7.62 6.36
C GLN A 69 1.68 -6.66 7.25
N ILE A 70 2.31 -6.18 8.32
CA ILE A 70 1.80 -5.06 9.11
C ILE A 70 1.97 -3.78 8.29
N PHE A 71 0.96 -2.91 8.28
CA PHE A 71 1.05 -1.65 7.58
C PHE A 71 0.53 -0.50 8.43
N VAL A 72 0.98 0.70 8.09
CA VAL A 72 0.44 1.98 8.54
C VAL A 72 0.09 2.78 7.29
N TYR A 73 -1.21 3.05 7.11
CA TYR A 73 -1.75 3.90 6.06
C TYR A 73 -1.81 5.33 6.56
N ILE A 74 -1.03 6.22 5.95
CA ILE A 74 -0.83 7.60 6.38
C ILE A 74 -1.39 8.53 5.31
N VAL A 75 -2.20 9.50 5.74
CA VAL A 75 -2.70 10.56 4.86
C VAL A 75 -2.28 11.92 5.41
N VAL A 76 -1.62 12.68 4.56
CA VAL A 76 -1.26 14.09 4.79
C VAL A 76 -2.02 14.95 3.80
N ILE A 77 -2.89 15.82 4.29
CA ILE A 77 -3.63 16.77 3.44
C ILE A 77 -2.99 18.14 3.61
N GLN A 78 -2.59 18.74 2.50
CA GLN A 78 -1.98 20.07 2.45
C GLN A 78 -2.80 21.00 1.57
N ASP A 79 -2.82 22.28 1.91
CA ASP A 79 -3.37 23.32 1.04
C ASP A 79 -2.37 23.75 -0.05
N SER A 80 -2.75 24.71 -0.89
CA SER A 80 -1.91 25.24 -1.97
C SER A 80 -0.61 25.90 -1.51
N ASN A 81 -0.51 26.29 -0.24
CA ASN A 81 0.70 26.86 0.36
C ASN A 81 1.57 25.77 1.01
N SER A 82 1.24 24.48 0.78
CA SER A 82 1.89 23.33 1.41
C SER A 82 1.74 23.29 2.94
N ILE A 83 0.75 24.01 3.50
CA ILE A 83 0.46 23.95 4.93
C ILE A 83 -0.35 22.68 5.20
N THR A 84 0.09 21.88 6.18
CA THR A 84 -0.60 20.65 6.57
C THR A 84 -1.89 20.96 7.31
N GLN A 85 -3.00 20.59 6.71
CA GLN A 85 -4.36 20.75 7.21
C GLN A 85 -4.84 19.49 7.95
N LYS A 86 -4.27 18.34 7.59
CA LYS A 86 -4.49 17.08 8.30
C LYS A 86 -3.28 16.17 8.18
N LEU A 87 -2.92 15.52 9.28
CA LEU A 87 -2.01 14.37 9.33
C LEU A 87 -2.66 13.32 10.21
N THR A 88 -2.92 12.13 9.67
CA THR A 88 -3.44 11.01 10.47
C THR A 88 -3.10 9.69 9.81
N TRP A 89 -3.24 8.61 10.57
CA TRP A 89 -2.92 7.27 10.10
C TRP A 89 -3.81 6.22 10.74
N ILE A 90 -3.92 5.08 10.07
CA ILE A 90 -4.47 3.85 10.64
C ILE A 90 -3.52 2.70 10.39
N SER A 91 -3.46 1.76 11.33
CA SER A 91 -2.60 0.59 11.24
C SER A 91 -3.43 -0.68 11.06
N GLY A 92 -2.84 -1.69 10.43
CA GLY A 92 -3.48 -2.98 10.25
C GLY A 92 -2.50 -4.06 9.84
N SER A 93 -3.03 -5.22 9.49
CA SER A 93 -2.27 -6.33 8.93
C SER A 93 -2.98 -6.85 7.68
N LEU A 94 -2.20 -7.21 6.67
CA LEU A 94 -2.69 -7.83 5.45
C LEU A 94 -2.14 -9.25 5.38
N ASN A 95 -3.04 -10.22 5.19
CA ASN A 95 -2.66 -11.57 4.82
C ASN A 95 -1.93 -11.57 3.46
N PRO A 96 -1.19 -12.64 3.13
CA PRO A 96 -0.56 -12.77 1.82
C PRO A 96 -1.54 -12.49 0.67
N GLN A 97 -1.13 -11.66 -0.29
CA GLN A 97 -1.93 -11.29 -1.48
C GLN A 97 -3.27 -10.58 -1.18
N GLN A 98 -3.59 -10.28 0.08
CA GLN A 98 -4.82 -9.57 0.45
C GLN A 98 -4.78 -8.14 -0.06
N THR A 99 -5.92 -7.67 -0.56
CA THR A 99 -6.17 -6.26 -0.84
C THR A 99 -7.14 -5.69 0.19
N PHE A 100 -6.86 -4.49 0.67
CA PHE A 100 -7.71 -3.74 1.59
C PHE A 100 -7.70 -2.26 1.23
N SER A 101 -8.84 -1.59 1.38
CA SER A 101 -8.98 -0.17 1.07
C SER A 101 -9.30 0.61 2.36
N PRO A 102 -8.28 1.02 3.14
CA PRO A 102 -8.51 1.88 4.30
C PRO A 102 -9.10 3.23 3.86
N ALA A 103 -9.80 3.90 4.77
CA ALA A 103 -10.39 5.21 4.52
C ALA A 103 -10.21 6.15 5.72
N ILE A 104 -9.58 7.31 5.49
CA ILE A 104 -9.35 8.33 6.50
C ILE A 104 -10.34 9.47 6.31
N SER A 105 -11.19 9.67 7.31
CA SER A 105 -12.21 10.73 7.33
C SER A 105 -11.62 12.13 7.46
N TRP A 106 -12.18 13.13 6.79
CA TRP A 106 -11.88 14.55 6.98
C TRP A 106 -13.10 15.44 6.70
N LEU A 107 -13.20 16.55 7.41
CA LEU A 107 -14.25 17.56 7.29
C LEU A 107 -13.59 18.91 6.98
N PRO A 108 -13.39 19.26 5.70
CA PRO A 108 -12.86 20.57 5.32
C PRO A 108 -13.85 21.67 5.67
N ASN A 109 -13.37 22.79 6.21
CA ASN A 109 -14.19 23.95 6.56
C ASN A 109 -13.80 25.23 5.80
N THR A 110 -12.74 25.17 4.98
CA THR A 110 -12.20 26.30 4.23
C THR A 110 -12.19 25.94 2.75
N PRO A 111 -12.65 26.83 1.85
CA PRO A 111 -12.52 26.63 0.41
C PRO A 111 -11.06 26.68 -0.04
N GLY A 112 -10.70 25.92 -1.06
CA GLY A 112 -9.35 25.92 -1.60
C GLY A 112 -9.02 24.68 -2.42
N THR A 113 -7.80 24.65 -2.96
CA THR A 113 -7.24 23.44 -3.58
C THR A 113 -6.38 22.72 -2.55
N TYR A 114 -6.53 21.40 -2.50
CA TYR A 114 -5.82 20.54 -1.56
C TYR A 114 -5.15 19.38 -2.29
N THR A 115 -4.05 18.90 -1.71
CA THR A 115 -3.38 17.68 -2.12
C THR A 115 -3.31 16.73 -0.94
N ALA A 116 -3.84 15.52 -1.09
CA ALA A 116 -3.63 14.43 -0.17
C ALA A 116 -2.44 13.58 -0.62
N HIS A 117 -1.39 13.54 0.17
CA HIS A 117 -0.27 12.62 0.03
C HIS A 117 -0.54 11.36 0.85
N ILE A 118 -0.43 10.21 0.21
CA ILE A 118 -0.78 8.91 0.78
C ILE A 118 0.46 8.04 0.83
N TYR A 119 0.77 7.53 2.02
CA TYR A 119 1.92 6.67 2.26
C TYR A 119 1.48 5.37 2.92
N VAL A 120 2.22 4.29 2.64
CA VAL A 120 2.08 3.02 3.35
C VAL A 120 3.44 2.61 3.88
N TRP A 121 3.57 2.57 5.21
CA TRP A 121 4.79 2.20 5.92
C TRP A 121 4.59 0.92 6.72
N ASP A 122 5.68 0.30 7.19
CA ASP A 122 5.60 -0.85 8.09
C ASP A 122 5.19 -0.46 9.52
N SER A 123 5.61 0.73 9.96
CA SER A 123 5.41 1.28 11.30
C SER A 123 5.72 2.79 11.30
N ILE A 124 5.21 3.52 12.30
CA ILE A 124 5.58 4.94 12.51
C ILE A 124 7.04 5.08 13.00
N PRO A 125 7.54 4.29 13.98
CA PRO A 125 8.90 4.49 14.49
C PRO A 125 10.01 4.16 13.48
N ASN A 126 9.86 3.08 12.70
CA ASN A 126 10.90 2.70 11.72
C ASN A 126 10.78 3.50 10.41
N ALA A 127 9.59 4.05 10.13
CA ALA A 127 9.30 4.83 8.93
C ALA A 127 9.72 4.14 7.61
N SER A 128 9.70 2.80 7.56
CA SER A 128 10.09 2.08 6.36
C SER A 128 8.91 2.04 5.38
N ALA A 129 9.05 2.70 4.24
CA ALA A 129 8.07 2.64 3.18
C ALA A 129 7.88 1.21 2.65
N LEU A 130 6.61 0.81 2.47
CA LEU A 130 6.19 -0.45 1.85
C LEU A 130 5.83 -0.29 0.37
N THR A 131 5.52 0.94 -0.03
CA THR A 131 5.06 1.31 -1.38
C THR A 131 5.69 2.62 -1.81
N ARG A 132 5.56 2.97 -3.10
CA ARG A 132 5.61 4.38 -3.52
C ARG A 132 4.39 5.13 -2.99
N SER A 133 4.52 6.44 -2.78
CA SER A 133 3.40 7.30 -2.36
C SER A 133 2.46 7.61 -3.53
N LEU A 134 1.22 7.96 -3.21
CA LEU A 134 0.26 8.52 -4.16
C LEU A 134 -0.08 9.97 -3.78
N GLU A 135 -0.49 10.74 -4.78
CA GLU A 135 -1.06 12.07 -4.61
C GLU A 135 -2.48 12.11 -5.17
N LEU A 136 -3.38 12.74 -4.43
CA LEU A 136 -4.76 12.98 -4.83
C LEU A 136 -5.08 14.46 -4.66
N LYS A 137 -5.31 15.15 -5.78
CA LYS A 137 -5.70 16.56 -5.81
C LYS A 137 -7.21 16.69 -5.86
N PHE A 138 -7.75 17.67 -5.14
CA PHE A 138 -9.18 17.97 -5.13
C PHE A 138 -9.42 19.42 -4.66
N ILE A 139 -10.64 19.91 -4.89
CA ILE A 139 -11.08 21.28 -4.62
C ILE A 139 -12.19 21.24 -3.59
N VAL A 140 -12.11 22.12 -2.59
CA VAL A 140 -13.21 22.45 -1.68
C VAL A 140 -13.81 23.78 -2.10
N SER A 141 -15.12 23.84 -2.29
CA SER A 141 -15.87 25.08 -2.60
C SER A 141 -16.97 25.39 -1.58
#